data_AF-A0A1S3H9K3-F1
#
_entry.id   AF-A0A1S3H9K3-F1
#
_cell.length_a   1.000
_cell.length_b   1.000
_cell.length_c   1.000
_cell.angle_alpha   90.00
_cell.angle_beta   90.00
_cell.angle_gamma   90.00
#
_symmetry.space_group_name_H-M   'P 1'
#
loop_
_entity.id
_entity.type
_entity.pdbx_description
1 polymer ?
#
loop_
_entity_poly.entity_id
_entity_poly.type
_entity_poly.pdbx_seq_one_letter_code
_entity_poly.pdbx_strand_id
1 'polypeptide(L)'
;MAALKRKSEPFADSEEAWEKKPKAMSMSFKKWGVEEVCDFLTQNELDAVIPLFKAEAISGSVLPDLTEEQLAKIGVACLGTRLTILQIIKHLQGKREEEEAQSNGFGTSLHLHLK
;
A
#
# COMPACT_ATOMS: atom_id res chain seq x y z
N MET A 1 -3.27 59.90 13.93
CA MET A 1 -2.02 60.03 13.15
C MET A 1 -1.10 58.87 13.52
N ALA A 2 -0.61 58.17 12.48
CA ALA A 2 0.69 57.45 12.36
C ALA A 2 1.08 56.38 13.42
N ALA A 3 1.31 55.10 13.07
CA ALA A 3 2.45 54.54 12.30
C ALA A 3 3.79 54.65 13.07
N LEU A 4 4.70 53.68 13.19
CA LEU A 4 4.92 52.34 12.62
C LEU A 4 6.15 51.72 13.36
N LYS A 5 6.30 50.38 13.27
CA LYS A 5 7.56 49.59 13.26
C LYS A 5 8.43 49.48 14.52
N ARG A 6 8.59 48.25 14.99
CA ARG A 6 9.86 47.53 14.72
C ARG A 6 9.57 46.13 14.18
N LYS A 7 10.35 45.78 13.17
CA LYS A 7 10.36 44.57 12.38
C LYS A 7 11.64 43.82 12.72
N SER A 8 11.53 42.52 12.96
CA SER A 8 12.62 41.54 12.80
C SER A 8 12.03 40.12 12.84
N GLU A 9 11.74 39.61 11.63
CA GLU A 9 11.81 38.20 11.23
C GLU A 9 13.27 37.70 11.43
N PRO A 10 13.63 36.38 11.42
CA PRO A 10 12.99 35.33 10.62
C PRO A 10 13.03 33.88 11.20
N PHE A 11 12.56 32.94 10.37
CA PHE A 11 13.13 31.61 10.13
C PHE A 11 12.40 30.37 10.70
N ALA A 12 11.76 29.65 9.76
CA ALA A 12 11.57 28.20 9.68
C ALA A 12 10.73 27.54 10.79
N ASP A 13 9.84 26.58 10.56
CA ASP A 13 9.59 25.68 9.43
C ASP A 13 8.20 25.09 9.71
N SER A 14 7.43 24.83 8.65
CA SER A 14 6.59 23.65 8.55
C SER A 14 5.72 23.25 9.76
N GLU A 15 4.54 23.84 9.85
CA GLU A 15 3.37 23.07 10.28
C GLU A 15 2.26 23.27 9.24
N GLU A 16 2.58 22.89 8.00
CA GLU A 16 1.57 22.24 7.16
C GLU A 16 1.17 20.95 7.88
N ALA A 17 0.31 21.12 8.89
CA ALA A 17 -0.52 20.09 9.46
C ALA A 17 -1.33 19.54 8.31
N TRP A 18 -0.75 18.53 7.67
CA TRP A 18 -1.36 17.77 6.63
C TRP A 18 -2.62 17.16 7.25
N GLU A 19 -3.74 17.82 7.00
CA GLU A 19 -5.03 17.17 7.05
C GLU A 19 -4.96 16.08 5.98
N LYS A 20 -4.50 14.92 6.42
CA LYS A 20 -4.48 13.62 5.76
C LYS A 20 -5.94 13.27 5.48
N LYS A 21 -6.55 13.97 4.51
CA LYS A 21 -7.95 13.78 4.12
C LYS A 21 -8.11 12.31 3.74
N PRO A 22 -9.13 11.60 4.26
CA PRO A 22 -9.38 10.24 3.83
C PRO A 22 -9.79 10.29 2.35
N LYS A 23 -8.83 9.97 1.49
CA LYS A 23 -8.98 9.95 0.04
C LYS A 23 -9.93 8.79 -0.26
N ALA A 24 -11.19 9.12 -0.55
CA ALA A 24 -12.18 8.14 -0.99
C ALA A 24 -11.57 7.27 -2.09
N MET A 25 -11.45 5.96 -1.83
CA MET A 25 -10.81 4.97 -2.72
C MET A 25 -11.71 4.68 -3.95
N SER A 26 -12.11 5.69 -4.70
CA SER A 26 -12.96 5.54 -5.90
C SER A 26 -12.33 6.11 -7.18
N MET A 27 -11.01 6.04 -7.32
CA MET A 27 -10.34 6.38 -8.58
C MET A 27 -9.33 5.29 -8.91
N SER A 28 -9.47 4.72 -10.11
CA SER A 28 -8.71 3.62 -10.69
C SER A 28 -7.32 3.41 -10.06
N PHE A 29 -7.02 2.18 -9.61
CA PHE A 29 -5.74 1.80 -9.00
C PHE A 29 -4.50 2.26 -9.79
N LYS A 30 -4.65 2.47 -11.10
CA LYS A 30 -3.65 3.10 -11.98
C LYS A 30 -3.10 4.44 -11.48
N LYS A 31 -3.82 5.18 -10.63
CA LYS A 31 -3.41 6.48 -10.07
C LYS A 31 -2.76 6.38 -8.69
N TRP A 32 -2.64 5.19 -8.12
CA TRP A 32 -2.04 5.03 -6.79
C TRP A 32 -0.54 5.34 -6.86
N GLY A 33 -0.08 6.17 -5.91
CA GLY A 33 1.33 6.38 -5.67
C GLY A 33 1.94 5.17 -4.94
N VAL A 34 3.24 5.25 -4.68
CA VAL A 34 3.94 4.20 -3.93
C VAL A 34 3.37 4.06 -2.51
N GLU A 35 2.98 5.17 -1.87
CA GLU A 35 2.39 5.16 -0.53
C GLU A 35 1.02 4.47 -0.52
N GLU A 36 0.12 4.83 -1.45
CA GLU A 36 -1.18 4.16 -1.56
C GLU A 36 -1.06 2.66 -1.89
N VAL A 37 -0.04 2.26 -2.65
CA VAL A 37 0.26 0.83 -2.89
C VAL A 37 0.74 0.16 -1.59
N CYS A 38 1.56 0.83 -0.78
CA CYS A 38 1.99 0.30 0.51
C CYS A 38 0.81 0.13 1.47
N ASP A 39 -0.06 1.13 1.59
CA ASP A 39 -1.29 1.04 2.39
C ASP A 39 -2.18 -0.13 1.93
N PHE A 40 -2.31 -0.32 0.61
CA PHE A 40 -3.05 -1.45 0.05
C PHE A 40 -2.41 -2.80 0.40
N LEU A 41 -1.08 -2.92 0.35
CA LEU A 41 -0.38 -4.14 0.76
C LEU A 41 -0.54 -4.42 2.25
N THR A 42 -0.47 -3.40 3.12
CA THR A 42 -0.75 -3.53 4.56
C THR A 42 -2.18 -4.02 4.82
N GLN A 43 -3.17 -3.49 4.10
CA GLN A 43 -4.56 -3.94 4.23
C GLN A 43 -4.79 -5.42 3.83
N ASN A 44 -3.86 -5.99 3.06
CA ASN A 44 -3.90 -7.40 2.64
C ASN A 44 -2.85 -8.27 3.37
N GLU A 45 -2.33 -7.81 4.53
CA GLU A 45 -1.36 -8.55 5.35
C GLU A 45 -0.04 -8.88 4.61
N LEU A 46 0.35 -8.04 3.65
CA LEU A 46 1.56 -8.19 2.82
C LEU A 46 2.66 -7.23 3.26
N ASP A 47 2.73 -6.87 4.54
CA ASP A 47 3.68 -5.89 5.08
C ASP A 47 5.15 -6.26 4.82
N ALA A 48 5.45 -7.56 4.72
CA ALA A 48 6.79 -8.06 4.45
C ALA A 48 7.36 -7.61 3.09
N VAL A 49 6.52 -7.33 2.09
CA VAL A 49 6.96 -6.92 0.75
C VAL A 49 6.96 -5.40 0.54
N ILE A 50 6.34 -4.63 1.45
CA ILE A 50 6.34 -3.16 1.42
C ILE A 50 7.73 -2.54 1.22
N PRO A 51 8.79 -2.94 1.96
CA PRO A 51 10.11 -2.34 1.75
C PRO A 51 10.66 -2.60 0.35
N LEU A 52 10.34 -3.75 -0.26
CA LEU A 52 10.77 -4.09 -1.62
C LEU A 52 10.01 -3.25 -2.66
N PHE A 53 8.70 -3.10 -2.49
CA PHE A 53 7.87 -2.26 -3.35
C PHE A 53 8.26 -0.78 -3.25
N LYS A 54 8.64 -0.33 -2.06
CA LYS A 54 9.14 1.03 -1.83
C LYS A 54 10.52 1.25 -2.44
N ALA A 55 11.41 0.26 -2.35
CA ALA A 55 12.75 0.33 -2.95
C ALA A 55 12.70 0.44 -4.48
N GLU A 56 11.79 -0.30 -5.11
CA GLU A 56 11.58 -0.30 -6.57
C GLU A 56 10.56 0.75 -7.04
N ALA A 57 10.07 1.61 -6.14
CA ALA A 57 9.09 2.66 -6.41
C ALA A 57 7.86 2.18 -7.19
N ILE A 58 7.34 1.00 -6.81
CA ILE A 58 6.21 0.36 -7.49
C ILE A 58 4.94 1.17 -7.24
N SER A 59 4.43 1.79 -8.30
CA SER A 59 3.19 2.56 -8.30
C SER A 59 2.00 1.73 -8.79
N GLY A 60 0.79 2.24 -8.56
CA GLY A 60 -0.44 1.59 -9.00
C GLY A 60 -0.58 1.42 -10.51
N SER A 61 0.16 2.22 -11.29
CA SER A 61 0.21 2.08 -12.75
C SER A 61 0.91 0.81 -13.21
N VAL A 62 1.91 0.33 -12.46
CA VAL A 62 2.74 -0.84 -12.81
C VAL A 62 2.27 -2.13 -12.15
N LEU A 63 1.42 -2.06 -11.10
CA LEU A 63 0.74 -3.22 -10.52
C LEU A 63 0.19 -4.21 -11.56
N PRO A 64 -0.55 -3.79 -12.61
CA PRO A 64 -1.11 -4.72 -13.59
C PRO A 64 -0.06 -5.42 -14.46
N ASP A 65 1.13 -4.83 -14.60
CA ASP A 65 2.23 -5.38 -15.40
C ASP A 65 3.12 -6.34 -14.60
N LEU A 66 2.95 -6.40 -13.27
CA LEU A 66 3.73 -7.28 -12.40
C LEU A 66 3.48 -8.75 -12.73
N THR A 67 4.57 -9.46 -13.05
CA THR A 67 4.57 -10.91 -13.20
C THR A 67 5.24 -11.62 -12.02
N GLU A 68 5.04 -12.93 -11.90
CA GLU A 68 5.72 -13.74 -10.88
C GLU A 68 7.25 -13.59 -10.97
N GLU A 69 7.80 -13.58 -12.19
CA GLU A 69 9.23 -13.42 -12.43
C GLU A 69 9.75 -12.06 -11.95
N GLN A 70 8.96 -11.00 -12.16
CA GLN A 70 9.32 -9.66 -11.68
C GLN A 70 9.27 -9.60 -10.15
N LEU A 71 8.25 -10.17 -9.51
CA LEU A 71 8.17 -10.25 -8.05
C LEU A 71 9.36 -11.03 -7.46
N ALA A 72 9.76 -12.12 -8.11
CA ALA A 72 10.96 -12.87 -7.71
C ALA A 72 12.23 -12.02 -7.86
N LYS A 73 12.34 -11.26 -8.95
CA LYS A 73 13.47 -10.35 -9.21
C LYS A 73 13.57 -9.19 -8.22
N ILE A 74 12.43 -8.69 -7.76
CA ILE A 74 12.32 -7.64 -6.72
C ILE A 74 12.69 -8.19 -5.32
N GLY A 75 12.79 -9.51 -5.16
CA GLY A 75 13.23 -10.15 -3.91
C GLY A 75 12.13 -10.85 -3.13
N VAL A 76 10.93 -11.02 -3.70
CA VAL A 76 9.87 -11.84 -3.08
C VAL A 76 10.23 -13.32 -3.23
N ALA A 77 10.94 -13.87 -2.26
CA ALA A 77 11.44 -15.24 -2.30
C ALA A 77 10.33 -16.31 -2.20
N CYS A 78 9.30 -16.06 -1.40
CA CYS A 78 8.21 -17.00 -1.16
C CYS A 78 7.24 -17.08 -2.35
N LEU A 79 7.11 -18.27 -2.95
CA LEU A 79 6.16 -18.52 -4.05
C LEU A 79 4.72 -18.18 -3.64
N GLY A 80 4.30 -18.61 -2.44
CA GLY A 80 2.95 -18.33 -1.93
C GLY A 80 2.65 -16.82 -1.91
N THR A 81 3.57 -16.01 -1.38
CA THR A 81 3.43 -14.55 -1.36
C THR A 81 3.33 -13.95 -2.75
N ARG A 82 4.13 -14.44 -3.73
CA ARG A 82 4.03 -13.98 -5.13
C ARG A 82 2.66 -14.27 -5.72
N LEU A 83 2.13 -15.47 -5.51
CA LEU A 83 0.80 -15.87 -5.98
C LEU A 83 -0.30 -15.05 -5.32
N THR A 84 -0.21 -14.81 -4.01
CA THR A 84 -1.15 -13.97 -3.25
C THR A 84 -1.20 -12.55 -3.81
N ILE A 85 -0.03 -11.93 -4.04
CA ILE A 85 0.07 -10.59 -4.64
C ILE A 85 -0.60 -10.55 -6.02
N LEU A 86 -0.27 -11.50 -6.90
CA LEU A 86 -0.86 -11.57 -8.25
C LEU A 86 -2.37 -11.75 -8.21
N GLN A 87 -2.87 -12.58 -7.28
CA GLN A 87 -4.29 -12.80 -7.10
C GLN A 87 -5.00 -11.52 -6.64
N ILE A 88 -4.46 -10.82 -5.63
CA ILE A 88 -5.00 -9.55 -5.14
C ILE A 88 -5.01 -8.49 -6.25
N ILE A 89 -3.95 -8.39 -7.05
CA ILE A 89 -3.87 -7.46 -8.19
C ILE A 89 -4.94 -7.83 -9.25
N LYS A 90 -5.13 -9.11 -9.56
CA LYS A 90 -6.20 -9.57 -10.46
C LYS A 90 -7.59 -9.23 -9.91
N HIS A 91 -7.83 -9.42 -8.62
CA HIS A 91 -9.09 -9.00 -8.00
C HIS A 91 -9.26 -7.48 -8.06
N LEU A 92 -8.19 -6.70 -7.88
CA LEU A 92 -8.24 -5.25 -8.00
C LEU A 92 -8.61 -4.79 -9.42
N GLN A 93 -8.19 -5.53 -10.46
CA GLN A 93 -8.59 -5.31 -11.85
C GLN A 93 -10.02 -5.79 -12.15
N GLY A 94 -10.43 -6.90 -11.53
CA GLY A 94 -11.70 -7.58 -11.77
C GLY A 94 -12.87 -7.09 -10.92
N LYS A 95 -12.63 -6.25 -9.90
CA LYS A 95 -13.66 -5.63 -9.04
C LYS A 95 -14.50 -4.60 -9.81
N ARG A 96 -15.31 -5.11 -10.74
CA ARG A 96 -16.68 -4.66 -10.99
C ARG A 96 -17.69 -5.61 -10.34
N GLU A 97 -17.35 -6.87 -10.04
CA GLU A 97 -18.30 -7.82 -9.44
C GLU A 97 -17.60 -8.76 -8.42
N GLU A 98 -18.30 -8.93 -7.29
CA GLU A 98 -18.23 -10.05 -6.32
C GLU A 98 -17.17 -10.03 -5.21
N GLU A 99 -17.63 -9.44 -4.10
CA GLU A 99 -17.46 -9.93 -2.73
C GLU A 99 -17.83 -11.44 -2.65
N GLU A 100 -17.10 -12.20 -1.81
CA GLU A 100 -17.21 -13.65 -1.57
C GLU A 100 -16.45 -14.62 -2.50
N ALA A 101 -15.26 -15.05 -2.04
CA ALA A 101 -14.85 -16.45 -2.13
C ALA A 101 -13.83 -16.79 -1.03
N GLN A 102 -14.36 -17.36 0.05
CA GLN A 102 -13.78 -18.36 0.95
C GLN A 102 -12.30 -18.78 0.75
N SER A 103 -11.61 -18.90 1.90
CA SER A 103 -10.78 -20.05 2.28
C SER A 103 -9.66 -20.46 1.32
N ASN A 104 -8.40 -20.19 1.69
CA ASN A 104 -7.33 -21.19 1.56
C ASN A 104 -6.18 -20.94 2.54
N GLY A 105 -6.25 -21.67 3.66
CA GLY A 105 -5.17 -22.21 4.48
C GLY A 105 -3.78 -21.59 4.38
N PHE A 106 -3.49 -20.64 5.28
CA PHE A 106 -2.23 -20.66 6.01
C PHE A 106 -2.51 -21.15 7.43
N GLY A 107 -2.62 -22.47 7.55
CA GLY A 107 -2.73 -23.14 8.83
C GLY A 107 -1.42 -23.04 9.59
N THR A 108 -1.26 -21.98 10.39
CA THR A 108 -0.45 -22.04 11.61
C THR A 108 -1.05 -21.12 12.67
N SER A 109 -1.96 -21.67 13.47
CA SER A 109 -1.99 -21.28 14.88
C SER A 109 -2.47 -22.48 15.69
N LEU A 110 -1.49 -23.18 16.24
CA LEU A 110 -1.68 -24.12 17.34
C LEU A 110 -2.43 -23.41 18.46
N HIS A 111 -3.75 -23.56 18.51
CA HIS A 111 -4.46 -23.35 19.76
C HIS A 111 -4.73 -24.72 20.38
N LEU A 112 -3.68 -25.17 21.08
CA LEU A 112 -3.74 -26.20 22.09
C LEU A 112 -4.76 -25.75 23.14
N HIS A 113 -5.90 -26.40 23.23
CA HIS A 113 -6.63 -26.49 24.51
C HIS A 113 -6.93 -27.95 24.80
N LEU A 114 -5.98 -28.54 25.52
CA LEU A 114 -6.14 -29.76 26.28
C LEU A 114 -6.64 -29.36 27.68
N LYS A 115 -7.95 -29.48 27.93
CA LYS A 115 -8.54 -30.23 29.05
C LYS A 115 -10.06 -30.13 29.04
#